data_AF-A0ABD1IZB8-F1
#
_entry.id   AF-A0ABD1IZB8-F1
#
_cell.length_a   1.000
_cell.length_b   1.000
_cell.length_c   1.000
_cell.angle_alpha   90.00
_cell.angle_beta   90.00
_cell.angle_gamma   90.00
#
_symmetry.space_group_name_H-M   'P 1'
#
loop_
_entity.id
_entity.type
_entity.pdbx_description
1 polymer ?
#
loop_
_entity_poly.entity_id
_entity_poly.type
_entity_poly.pdbx_seq_one_letter_code
_entity_poly.pdbx_strand_id
1 'polypeptide(L)'
;MGSLMQSADKNYSGSAWIGLYDDTVNSWRWSLENDSFYGAGERDYRQWFATPDNYGGHELCVVMVFDNKWHDAPCNYTFPVICYDGRKNSNETYVFVPQFMNWSTGQQYCRNFHTDLVSIRNEVEYQNIIQLLGSVIAWLGLYRTRTWSDQSNSTFRYWKKGEPDNGYRTAEEGAQHCTAVAFNSSGRWTDENCTRELPFICYGGEIDRQTDRQPNCALPLYTICMYLTFPNFALLTALLFEGHVIGLTGTLHSERELSQSDIELLIIQQFGEKFRRLGLSTNITLRYVQRIHP
;
A
#
# COMPACT_ATOMS: atom_id res chain seq x y z
N MET A 1 2.68 -17.12 15.92
CA MET A 1 1.36 -17.79 15.79
C MET A 1 0.70 -18.12 17.13
N GLY A 2 1.39 -18.77 18.07
CA GLY A 2 0.80 -19.12 19.37
C GLY A 2 0.15 -17.95 20.13
N SER A 3 0.77 -16.77 20.10
CA SER A 3 0.22 -15.52 20.67
C SER A 3 -1.06 -15.03 19.97
N LEU A 4 -1.12 -15.13 18.63
CA LEU A 4 -2.27 -14.67 17.84
C LEU A 4 -3.51 -15.56 18.09
N MET A 5 -3.32 -16.87 18.20
CA MET A 5 -4.39 -17.80 18.61
C MET A 5 -4.84 -17.65 20.08
N GLN A 6 -4.08 -16.90 20.90
CA GLN A 6 -4.45 -16.55 22.28
C GLN A 6 -5.10 -15.17 22.40
N SER A 7 -5.17 -14.39 21.31
CA SER A 7 -5.71 -13.02 21.31
C SER A 7 -7.23 -12.93 21.19
N ALA A 8 -7.91 -14.06 20.96
CA ALA A 8 -9.36 -14.16 20.94
C ALA A 8 -9.87 -15.05 22.10
N ASP A 9 -11.14 -14.86 22.47
CA ASP A 9 -11.80 -15.72 23.44
C ASP A 9 -11.74 -17.19 23.02
N LYS A 10 -11.60 -18.10 24.00
CA LYS A 10 -11.47 -19.55 23.76
C LYS A 10 -12.64 -20.17 22.98
N ASN A 11 -13.79 -19.49 22.94
CA ASN A 11 -14.99 -19.92 22.24
C ASN A 11 -15.17 -19.22 20.88
N TYR A 12 -14.28 -18.29 20.50
CA TYR A 12 -14.35 -17.61 19.21
C TYR A 12 -13.84 -18.51 18.09
N SER A 13 -14.70 -18.73 17.09
CA SER A 13 -14.44 -19.60 15.94
C SER A 13 -14.54 -18.88 14.58
N GLY A 14 -14.81 -17.57 14.59
CA GLY A 14 -14.93 -16.76 13.38
C GLY A 14 -13.58 -16.38 12.75
N SER A 15 -13.62 -15.39 11.86
CA SER A 15 -12.43 -14.79 11.25
C SER A 15 -12.19 -13.39 11.83
N ALA A 16 -10.93 -12.95 11.90
CA ALA A 16 -10.58 -11.58 12.29
C ALA A 16 -9.57 -10.97 11.32
N TRP A 17 -9.69 -9.68 11.04
CA TRP A 17 -8.74 -8.95 10.19
C TRP A 17 -7.32 -8.94 10.78
N ILE A 18 -6.34 -9.16 9.92
CA ILE A 18 -4.92 -8.88 10.18
C ILE A 18 -4.43 -7.84 9.16
N GLY A 19 -3.35 -7.12 9.48
CA GLY A 19 -2.88 -5.99 8.68
C GLY A 19 -2.31 -6.28 7.28
N LEU A 20 -2.48 -7.49 6.71
CA LEU A 20 -1.98 -7.82 5.38
C LEU A 20 -3.05 -7.57 4.31
N TYR A 21 -2.72 -6.83 3.25
CA TYR A 21 -3.66 -6.50 2.17
C TYR A 21 -2.98 -6.47 0.78
N ASP A 22 -3.77 -6.64 -0.28
CA ASP A 22 -3.36 -6.52 -1.68
C ASP A 22 -3.70 -5.10 -2.17
N ASP A 23 -2.69 -4.22 -2.25
CA ASP A 23 -2.84 -2.94 -2.92
C ASP A 23 -2.71 -3.15 -4.44
N THR A 24 -3.84 -3.34 -5.11
CA THR A 24 -3.90 -3.65 -6.55
C THR A 24 -3.33 -2.54 -7.44
N VAL A 25 -3.16 -1.32 -6.91
CA VAL A 25 -2.67 -0.14 -7.64
C VAL A 25 -1.19 0.11 -7.35
N ASN A 26 -0.82 0.27 -6.08
CA ASN A 26 0.50 0.78 -5.68
C ASN A 26 1.51 -0.30 -5.25
N SER A 27 1.13 -1.59 -5.16
CA SER A 27 2.06 -2.65 -4.74
C SER A 27 3.04 -3.09 -5.84
N TRP A 28 2.74 -2.77 -7.10
CA TRP A 28 3.54 -3.09 -8.29
C TRP A 28 4.91 -2.42 -8.25
N ARG A 29 5.97 -3.23 -8.25
CA ARG A 29 7.36 -2.80 -8.07
C ARG A 29 8.29 -3.51 -9.03
N TRP A 30 9.28 -2.78 -9.52
CA TRP A 30 10.36 -3.34 -10.34
C TRP A 30 11.38 -4.08 -9.47
N SER A 31 11.90 -5.20 -9.97
CA SER A 31 12.89 -6.04 -9.30
C SER A 31 14.23 -5.35 -9.06
N LEU A 32 14.62 -4.44 -9.96
CA LEU A 32 15.81 -3.61 -9.80
C LEU A 32 15.51 -2.48 -8.80
N GLU A 33 15.99 -2.64 -7.57
CA GLU A 33 15.70 -1.71 -6.45
C GLU A 33 16.55 -0.42 -6.46
N ASN A 34 17.52 -0.25 -7.35
CA ASN A 34 18.40 0.91 -7.37
C ASN A 34 17.67 2.23 -7.74
N ASP A 35 17.49 3.13 -6.78
CA ASP A 35 16.85 4.44 -7.02
C ASP A 35 17.58 5.32 -8.04
N SER A 36 18.92 5.26 -8.12
CA SER A 36 19.67 6.07 -9.10
C SER A 36 19.48 5.64 -10.54
N PHE A 37 18.80 4.51 -10.78
CA PHE A 37 18.40 4.05 -12.10
C PHE A 37 17.08 4.66 -12.59
N TYR A 38 16.24 5.22 -11.72
CA TYR A 38 14.92 5.75 -12.12
C TYR A 38 14.85 7.27 -12.01
N GLY A 39 14.44 7.93 -13.09
CA GLY A 39 13.95 9.30 -13.09
C GLY A 39 12.53 9.44 -12.53
N ALA A 40 12.06 10.67 -12.44
CA ALA A 40 10.72 10.96 -11.93
C ALA A 40 9.63 10.33 -12.82
N GLY A 41 8.75 9.54 -12.22
CA GLY A 41 7.65 8.83 -12.91
C GLY A 41 8.06 7.55 -13.66
N GLU A 42 9.36 7.25 -13.81
CA GLU A 42 9.82 6.06 -14.56
C GLU A 42 9.47 4.74 -13.86
N ARG A 43 9.32 4.75 -12.52
CA ARG A 43 8.83 3.59 -11.76
C ARG A 43 7.35 3.27 -12.05
N ASP A 44 6.59 4.22 -12.60
CA ASP A 44 5.13 4.15 -12.79
C ASP A 44 4.72 3.89 -14.24
N TYR A 45 5.68 3.81 -15.17
CA TYR A 45 5.42 3.48 -16.56
C TYR A 45 4.83 2.06 -16.71
N ARG A 46 3.67 1.94 -17.39
CA ARG A 46 2.96 0.68 -17.60
C ARG A 46 2.42 0.59 -19.03
N GLN A 47 2.44 -0.62 -19.61
CA GLN A 47 1.84 -0.94 -20.92
C GLN A 47 0.92 -2.17 -20.81
N TRP A 48 0.06 -2.16 -19.78
CA TRP A 48 -0.96 -3.19 -19.56
C TRP A 48 -1.88 -3.39 -20.76
N PHE A 49 -2.31 -4.63 -21.00
CA PHE A 49 -3.39 -4.96 -21.95
C PHE A 49 -4.75 -4.51 -21.40
N ALA A 50 -5.04 -4.94 -20.18
CA ALA A 50 -6.17 -4.57 -19.34
C ALA A 50 -5.67 -4.36 -17.91
N THR A 51 -6.50 -3.84 -17.01
CA THR A 51 -6.11 -3.71 -15.59
C THR A 51 -5.82 -5.09 -15.00
N PRO A 52 -4.66 -5.32 -14.35
CA PRO A 52 -4.33 -6.60 -13.73
C PRO A 52 -5.39 -7.07 -12.75
N ASP A 53 -5.92 -8.28 -12.93
CA ASP A 53 -7.10 -8.77 -12.19
C ASP A 53 -6.77 -9.71 -11.04
N ASN A 54 -5.51 -10.21 -10.96
CA ASN A 54 -5.10 -11.24 -10.01
C ASN A 54 -5.96 -12.51 -10.13
N TYR A 55 -6.18 -13.03 -11.34
CA TYR A 55 -7.06 -14.17 -11.55
C TYR A 55 -6.67 -15.39 -10.68
N GLY A 56 -7.62 -15.88 -9.88
CA GLY A 56 -7.38 -16.94 -8.90
C GLY A 56 -6.40 -16.61 -7.77
N GLY A 57 -6.10 -15.32 -7.54
CA GLY A 57 -5.27 -14.82 -6.43
C GLY A 57 -3.77 -15.10 -6.54
N HIS A 58 -3.28 -15.48 -7.72
CA HIS A 58 -1.91 -15.99 -7.90
C HIS A 58 -1.08 -15.22 -8.94
N GLU A 59 -1.64 -14.21 -9.61
CA GLU A 59 -1.02 -13.49 -10.73
C GLU A 59 -0.25 -12.25 -10.24
N LEU A 60 0.94 -12.52 -9.70
CA LEU A 60 1.76 -11.54 -8.99
C LEU A 60 3.04 -11.12 -9.76
N CYS A 61 3.26 -11.66 -10.97
CA CYS A 61 4.43 -11.39 -11.81
C CYS A 61 4.00 -11.04 -13.23
N VAL A 62 4.80 -10.25 -13.97
CA VAL A 62 4.37 -9.69 -15.27
C VAL A 62 5.11 -10.29 -16.45
N VAL A 63 4.36 -10.75 -17.45
CA VAL A 63 4.87 -11.09 -18.79
C VAL A 63 4.55 -10.00 -19.80
N MET A 64 5.44 -9.83 -20.79
CA MET A 64 5.07 -9.25 -22.08
C MET A 64 4.65 -10.37 -23.02
N VAL A 65 3.52 -10.22 -23.72
CA VAL A 65 2.99 -11.24 -24.64
C VAL A 65 3.03 -10.80 -26.11
N PHE A 66 2.54 -11.65 -27.02
CA PHE A 66 2.69 -11.52 -28.48
C PHE A 66 1.99 -10.31 -29.12
N ASP A 67 1.09 -9.62 -28.41
CA ASP A 67 0.48 -8.36 -28.83
C ASP A 67 1.26 -7.12 -28.33
N ASN A 68 2.44 -7.37 -27.74
CA ASN A 68 3.33 -6.43 -27.07
C ASN A 68 2.81 -5.82 -25.76
N LYS A 69 1.65 -6.28 -25.25
CA LYS A 69 1.10 -5.77 -23.99
C LYS A 69 1.51 -6.61 -22.79
N TRP A 70 1.36 -5.99 -21.61
CA TRP A 70 1.72 -6.59 -20.34
C TRP A 70 0.50 -7.26 -19.71
N HIS A 71 0.71 -8.45 -19.18
CA HIS A 71 -0.27 -9.20 -18.40
C HIS A 71 0.39 -9.63 -17.08
N ASP A 72 -0.38 -9.61 -15.99
CA ASP A 72 -0.03 -10.42 -14.85
C ASP A 72 -0.22 -11.92 -15.15
N ALA A 73 0.58 -12.75 -14.47
CA ALA A 73 0.61 -14.19 -14.65
C ALA A 73 1.13 -14.86 -13.37
N PRO A 74 0.85 -16.16 -13.16
CA PRO A 74 1.35 -16.89 -12.01
C PRO A 74 2.88 -16.98 -12.02
N CYS A 75 3.53 -16.48 -10.97
CA CYS A 75 5.00 -16.41 -10.88
C CYS A 75 5.73 -17.76 -11.02
N ASN A 76 5.00 -18.87 -10.86
CA ASN A 76 5.51 -20.25 -11.00
C ASN A 76 5.45 -20.80 -12.43
N TYR A 77 4.77 -20.12 -13.36
CA TYR A 77 4.80 -20.46 -14.78
C TYR A 77 6.21 -20.28 -15.34
N THR A 78 6.55 -20.98 -16.41
CA THR A 78 7.88 -20.90 -17.01
C THR A 78 7.84 -20.16 -18.33
N PHE A 79 8.65 -19.11 -18.45
CA PHE A 79 8.85 -18.34 -19.67
C PHE A 79 10.33 -17.97 -19.82
N PRO A 80 10.79 -17.63 -21.03
CA PRO A 80 12.02 -16.87 -21.26
C PRO A 80 12.08 -15.59 -20.42
N VAL A 81 13.28 -15.02 -20.28
CA VAL A 81 13.48 -13.76 -19.55
C VAL A 81 14.24 -12.73 -20.37
N ILE A 82 14.08 -11.47 -20.01
CA ILE A 82 14.96 -10.39 -20.49
C ILE A 82 15.71 -9.83 -19.30
N CYS A 83 17.03 -9.85 -19.37
CA CYS A 83 17.89 -9.23 -18.36
C CYS A 83 18.26 -7.81 -18.79
N TYR A 84 18.25 -6.88 -17.85
CA TYR A 84 18.98 -5.63 -17.97
C TYR A 84 20.45 -5.85 -17.59
N ASP A 85 21.37 -5.27 -18.36
CA ASP A 85 22.81 -5.33 -18.10
C ASP A 85 23.43 -3.92 -18.07
N GLY A 86 23.46 -3.35 -16.87
CA GLY A 86 24.05 -2.03 -16.59
C GLY A 86 25.56 -2.06 -16.31
N ARG A 87 26.25 -3.17 -16.59
CA ARG A 87 27.69 -3.29 -16.32
C ARG A 87 28.50 -2.49 -17.34
N LYS A 88 29.52 -1.76 -16.89
CA LYS A 88 30.35 -0.87 -17.73
C LYS A 88 31.01 -1.53 -18.94
N ASN A 89 31.18 -2.85 -18.90
CA ASN A 89 31.82 -3.64 -19.97
C ASN A 89 30.80 -4.47 -20.77
N SER A 90 29.49 -4.22 -20.61
CA SER A 90 28.48 -4.90 -21.44
C SER A 90 28.44 -4.29 -22.84
N ASN A 91 28.29 -5.15 -23.86
CA ASN A 91 28.06 -4.74 -25.23
C ASN A 91 26.56 -4.50 -25.52
N GLU A 92 25.67 -5.02 -24.67
CA GLU A 92 24.21 -5.01 -24.85
C GLU A 92 23.54 -4.55 -23.55
N THR A 93 22.54 -3.67 -23.65
CA THR A 93 21.80 -3.16 -22.48
C THR A 93 20.67 -4.11 -22.04
N TYR A 94 20.09 -4.84 -23.00
CA TYR A 94 19.01 -5.79 -22.79
C TYR A 94 19.39 -7.12 -23.43
N VAL A 95 19.40 -8.19 -22.65
CA VAL A 95 19.81 -9.53 -23.08
C VAL A 95 18.62 -10.46 -22.99
N PHE A 96 18.20 -11.02 -24.13
CA PHE A 96 17.16 -12.03 -24.19
C PHE A 96 17.72 -13.42 -23.87
N VAL A 97 17.07 -14.12 -22.95
CA VAL A 97 17.51 -15.41 -22.40
C VAL A 97 16.40 -16.44 -22.68
N PRO A 98 16.55 -17.30 -23.71
CA PRO A 98 15.48 -18.16 -24.23
C PRO A 98 15.14 -19.36 -23.33
N GLN A 99 15.89 -19.60 -22.25
CA GLN A 99 15.62 -20.71 -21.33
C GLN A 99 14.35 -20.43 -20.51
N PHE A 100 13.43 -21.39 -20.52
CA PHE A 100 12.16 -21.32 -19.79
C PHE A 100 12.40 -21.48 -18.29
N MET A 101 12.03 -20.48 -17.50
CA MET A 101 12.17 -20.50 -16.04
C MET A 101 11.05 -19.73 -15.34
N ASN A 102 10.82 -20.05 -14.06
CA ASN A 102 9.89 -19.27 -13.23
C ASN A 102 10.49 -17.89 -12.91
N TRP A 103 9.63 -16.94 -12.52
CA TRP A 103 10.04 -15.54 -12.37
C TRP A 103 11.22 -15.36 -11.41
N SER A 104 11.21 -16.07 -10.26
CA SER A 104 12.28 -15.97 -9.25
C SER A 104 13.60 -16.59 -9.73
N THR A 105 13.55 -17.72 -10.42
CA THR A 105 14.74 -18.29 -11.09
C THR A 105 15.26 -17.36 -12.20
N GLY A 106 14.35 -16.68 -12.91
CA GLY A 106 14.66 -15.63 -13.88
C GLY A 106 15.41 -14.45 -13.29
N GLN A 107 14.87 -13.88 -12.23
CA GLN A 107 15.50 -12.81 -11.45
C GLN A 107 16.89 -13.23 -10.96
N GLN A 108 17.02 -14.44 -10.40
CA GLN A 108 18.31 -14.94 -9.92
C GLN A 108 19.32 -15.15 -11.06
N TYR A 109 18.88 -15.65 -12.22
CA TYR A 109 19.72 -15.78 -13.40
C TYR A 109 20.25 -14.41 -13.84
N CYS A 110 19.36 -13.42 -14.03
CA CYS A 110 19.77 -12.09 -14.45
C CYS A 110 20.68 -11.38 -13.42
N ARG A 111 20.46 -11.59 -12.11
CA ARG A 111 21.34 -11.05 -11.05
C ARG A 111 22.71 -11.73 -11.01
N ASN A 112 22.80 -13.01 -11.35
CA ASN A 112 24.07 -13.75 -11.38
C ASN A 112 24.90 -13.42 -12.64
N PHE A 113 24.25 -13.27 -13.80
CA PHE A 113 24.92 -13.16 -15.09
C PHE A 113 24.89 -11.76 -15.72
N HIS A 114 24.04 -10.84 -15.25
CA HIS A 114 23.83 -9.48 -15.77
C HIS A 114 23.67 -8.46 -14.62
N THR A 115 22.54 -7.74 -14.53
CA THR A 115 22.19 -6.86 -13.39
C THR A 115 20.89 -7.28 -12.70
N ASP A 116 19.76 -7.34 -13.42
CA ASP A 116 18.46 -7.80 -12.92
C ASP A 116 17.54 -8.15 -14.12
N LEU A 117 16.31 -8.61 -13.90
CA LEU A 117 15.27 -8.61 -14.92
C LEU A 117 15.03 -7.19 -15.46
N VAL A 118 14.59 -7.10 -16.71
CA VAL A 118 14.36 -5.80 -17.37
C VAL A 118 13.32 -4.98 -16.61
N SER A 119 13.64 -3.70 -16.43
CA SER A 119 12.68 -2.68 -16.03
C SER A 119 12.47 -1.74 -17.22
N ILE A 120 11.22 -1.49 -17.59
CA ILE A 120 10.86 -0.66 -18.75
C ILE A 120 10.35 0.68 -18.22
N ARG A 121 11.12 1.75 -18.45
CA ARG A 121 10.94 3.06 -17.82
C ARG A 121 10.17 4.06 -18.67
N ASN A 122 10.15 3.86 -19.99
CA ASN A 122 9.53 4.77 -20.95
C ASN A 122 9.25 4.08 -22.30
N GLU A 123 8.57 4.81 -23.20
CA GLU A 123 8.17 4.33 -24.52
C GLU A 123 9.37 3.91 -25.41
N VAL A 124 10.52 4.57 -25.31
CA VAL A 124 11.70 4.24 -26.15
C VAL A 124 12.26 2.87 -25.75
N GLU A 125 12.36 2.60 -24.45
CA GLU A 125 12.78 1.29 -23.95
C GLU A 125 11.77 0.20 -24.32
N TYR A 126 10.47 0.49 -24.20
CA TYR A 126 9.39 -0.41 -24.57
C TYR A 126 9.49 -0.83 -26.05
N GLN A 127 9.69 0.12 -26.97
CA GLN A 127 9.87 -0.18 -28.39
C GLN A 127 11.15 -0.99 -28.69
N ASN A 128 12.26 -0.71 -27.99
CA ASN A 128 13.49 -1.50 -28.10
C ASN A 128 13.27 -2.96 -27.66
N ILE A 129 12.53 -3.17 -26.57
CA ILE A 129 12.20 -4.50 -26.04
C ILE A 129 11.27 -5.28 -26.98
N ILE A 130 10.26 -4.62 -27.58
CA ILE A 130 9.41 -5.22 -28.61
C ILE A 130 10.25 -5.71 -29.79
N GLN A 131 11.16 -4.89 -30.29
CA GLN A 131 12.04 -5.25 -31.41
C GLN A 131 12.97 -6.42 -31.08
N LEU A 132 13.42 -6.54 -29.82
CA LEU A 132 14.23 -7.65 -29.34
C LEU A 132 13.44 -8.97 -29.24
N LEU A 133 12.18 -8.94 -28.80
CA LEU A 133 11.34 -10.13 -28.62
C LEU A 133 10.64 -10.61 -29.89
N GLY A 134 10.24 -9.69 -30.77
CA GLY A 134 9.41 -9.96 -31.95
C GLY A 134 8.00 -10.43 -31.60
N SER A 135 7.83 -11.72 -31.30
CA SER A 135 6.54 -12.33 -30.90
C SER A 135 6.69 -13.35 -29.76
N VAL A 136 7.82 -13.32 -29.04
CA VAL A 136 8.12 -14.23 -27.93
C VAL A 136 7.58 -13.66 -26.63
N ILE A 137 6.93 -14.52 -25.82
CA ILE A 137 6.51 -14.20 -24.45
C ILE A 137 7.73 -14.23 -23.53
N ALA A 138 7.91 -13.20 -22.69
CA ALA A 138 9.01 -13.16 -21.71
C ALA A 138 8.61 -12.48 -20.41
N TRP A 139 9.24 -12.89 -19.30
CA TRP A 139 9.12 -12.22 -18.00
C TRP A 139 9.76 -10.83 -18.01
N LEU A 140 9.06 -9.88 -17.40
CA LEU A 140 9.57 -8.56 -17.00
C LEU A 140 9.96 -8.56 -15.53
N GLY A 141 10.77 -7.58 -15.10
CA GLY A 141 11.11 -7.38 -13.69
C GLY A 141 9.97 -6.83 -12.82
N LEU A 142 8.78 -6.61 -13.38
CA LEU A 142 7.63 -6.08 -12.63
C LEU A 142 6.93 -7.23 -11.88
N TYR A 143 6.73 -7.03 -10.58
CA TYR A 143 6.01 -7.95 -9.71
C TYR A 143 5.22 -7.18 -8.63
N ARG A 144 4.32 -7.87 -7.92
CA ARG A 144 3.61 -7.33 -6.76
C ARG A 144 3.64 -8.28 -5.58
N THR A 145 3.42 -7.74 -4.38
CA THR A 145 3.24 -8.53 -3.15
C THR A 145 2.25 -7.85 -2.21
N ARG A 146 1.46 -8.66 -1.49
CA ARG A 146 0.61 -8.16 -0.40
C ARG A 146 1.46 -7.49 0.67
N THR A 147 1.04 -6.28 1.06
CA THR A 147 1.75 -5.33 1.93
C THR A 147 1.13 -5.32 3.32
N TRP A 148 1.94 -5.07 4.36
CA TRP A 148 1.45 -4.93 5.74
C TRP A 148 1.11 -3.47 6.06
N SER A 149 0.05 -3.26 6.84
CA SER A 149 -0.43 -1.95 7.29
C SER A 149 0.55 -1.21 8.19
N ASP A 150 1.46 -1.93 8.85
CA ASP A 150 2.57 -1.37 9.64
C ASP A 150 3.82 -1.08 8.80
N GLN A 151 3.75 -1.29 7.48
CA GLN A 151 4.85 -1.15 6.51
C GLN A 151 6.02 -2.13 6.76
N SER A 152 5.82 -3.19 7.55
CA SER A 152 6.87 -4.19 7.78
C SER A 152 7.18 -5.04 6.54
N ASN A 153 8.46 -5.36 6.36
CA ASN A 153 8.94 -6.24 5.29
C ASN A 153 8.80 -7.73 5.63
N SER A 154 7.85 -8.10 6.49
CA SER A 154 7.64 -9.49 6.91
C SER A 154 7.19 -10.35 5.72
N THR A 155 7.99 -11.34 5.34
CA THR A 155 7.70 -12.32 4.29
C THR A 155 6.92 -13.54 4.79
N PHE A 156 6.67 -13.65 6.10
CA PHE A 156 5.92 -14.77 6.67
C PHE A 156 4.47 -14.77 6.15
N ARG A 157 4.02 -15.92 5.65
CA ARG A 157 2.64 -16.14 5.18
C ARG A 157 2.11 -17.45 5.76
N TYR A 158 0.86 -17.47 6.23
CA TYR A 158 0.24 -18.66 6.81
C TYR A 158 -1.14 -18.97 6.21
N TRP A 159 -1.23 -18.84 4.89
CA TRP A 159 -2.43 -19.17 4.10
C TRP A 159 -2.98 -20.57 4.42
N LYS A 160 -4.31 -20.68 4.39
CA LYS A 160 -5.05 -21.93 4.28
C LYS A 160 -4.79 -22.53 2.88
N LYS A 161 -4.93 -23.85 2.73
CA LYS A 161 -4.72 -24.51 1.44
C LYS A 161 -5.80 -24.04 0.46
N GLY A 162 -5.37 -23.46 -0.66
CA GLY A 162 -6.24 -22.85 -1.67
C GLY A 162 -6.14 -21.33 -1.69
N GLU A 163 -5.73 -20.71 -0.59
CA GLU A 163 -5.68 -19.25 -0.43
C GLU A 163 -4.28 -18.68 -0.79
N PRO A 164 -4.18 -17.39 -1.19
CA PRO A 164 -5.29 -16.50 -1.48
C PRO A 164 -5.95 -16.85 -2.83
N ASP A 165 -7.27 -16.90 -2.91
CA ASP A 165 -8.00 -17.29 -4.13
C ASP A 165 -8.65 -16.11 -4.89
N ASN A 166 -8.65 -14.91 -4.31
CA ASN A 166 -9.26 -13.70 -4.87
C ASN A 166 -10.75 -13.87 -5.25
N GLY A 167 -11.50 -14.66 -4.47
CA GLY A 167 -12.91 -14.96 -4.67
C GLY A 167 -13.19 -15.91 -5.84
N TYR A 168 -12.26 -16.77 -6.22
CA TYR A 168 -12.29 -17.52 -7.48
C TYR A 168 -13.59 -18.31 -7.71
N ARG A 169 -14.27 -18.07 -8.83
CA ARG A 169 -15.59 -18.67 -9.18
C ARG A 169 -16.70 -18.43 -8.13
N THR A 170 -16.61 -17.34 -7.38
CA THR A 170 -17.67 -16.90 -6.45
C THR A 170 -18.29 -15.58 -6.91
N ALA A 171 -19.27 -15.06 -6.16
CA ALA A 171 -19.79 -13.70 -6.38
C ALA A 171 -18.83 -12.58 -5.93
N GLU A 172 -17.71 -12.92 -5.28
CA GLU A 172 -16.65 -11.99 -4.83
C GLU A 172 -15.38 -12.07 -5.72
N GLU A 173 -15.46 -12.69 -6.91
CA GLU A 173 -14.34 -12.85 -7.84
C GLU A 173 -13.71 -11.49 -8.20
N GLY A 174 -12.41 -11.34 -7.96
CA GLY A 174 -11.66 -10.10 -8.18
C GLY A 174 -11.74 -9.08 -7.03
N ALA A 175 -12.40 -9.37 -5.90
CA ALA A 175 -12.68 -8.40 -4.84
C ALA A 175 -12.06 -8.69 -3.46
N GLN A 176 -11.27 -9.76 -3.31
CA GLN A 176 -10.79 -10.22 -1.99
C GLN A 176 -9.39 -9.71 -1.66
N HIS A 177 -9.28 -8.41 -1.39
CA HIS A 177 -7.99 -7.75 -1.20
C HIS A 177 -7.51 -7.69 0.26
N CYS A 178 -8.35 -8.00 1.25
CA CYS A 178 -7.97 -7.96 2.66
C CYS A 178 -7.66 -9.37 3.18
N THR A 179 -6.84 -9.50 4.23
CA THR A 179 -6.47 -10.80 4.81
C THR A 179 -7.08 -10.98 6.19
N ALA A 180 -7.80 -12.08 6.39
CA ALA A 180 -8.30 -12.47 7.70
C ALA A 180 -7.57 -13.72 8.22
N VAL A 181 -7.49 -13.85 9.55
CA VAL A 181 -7.17 -15.11 10.22
C VAL A 181 -8.45 -15.85 10.58
N ALA A 182 -8.56 -17.12 10.18
CA ALA A 182 -9.69 -17.98 10.50
C ALA A 182 -9.37 -18.86 11.72
N PHE A 183 -10.03 -18.59 12.85
CA PHE A 183 -9.78 -19.31 14.12
C PHE A 183 -10.25 -20.77 14.06
N ASN A 184 -11.36 -21.04 13.38
CA ASN A 184 -11.83 -22.40 13.06
C ASN A 184 -10.83 -23.23 12.21
N SER A 185 -9.87 -22.58 11.56
CA SER A 185 -8.90 -23.19 10.65
C SER A 185 -7.49 -23.19 11.27
N SER A 186 -7.39 -23.28 12.60
CA SER A 186 -6.13 -23.28 13.36
C SER A 186 -5.26 -22.04 13.09
N GLY A 187 -5.89 -20.89 12.88
CA GLY A 187 -5.20 -19.62 12.61
C GLY A 187 -4.67 -19.48 11.19
N ARG A 188 -5.11 -20.33 10.25
CA ARG A 188 -4.80 -20.18 8.83
C ARG A 188 -5.47 -18.93 8.25
N TRP A 189 -4.83 -18.34 7.24
CA TRP A 189 -5.30 -17.09 6.65
C TRP A 189 -6.14 -17.35 5.40
N THR A 190 -7.18 -16.55 5.21
CA THR A 190 -7.99 -16.40 3.99
C THR A 190 -7.83 -14.97 3.49
N ASP A 191 -7.96 -14.77 2.17
CA ASP A 191 -8.34 -13.46 1.68
C ASP A 191 -9.85 -13.32 1.64
N GLU A 192 -10.32 -12.10 1.82
CA GLU A 192 -11.74 -11.78 2.01
C GLU A 192 -12.01 -10.39 1.41
N ASN A 193 -13.26 -10.15 1.01
CA ASN A 193 -13.67 -8.82 0.58
C ASN A 193 -13.53 -7.80 1.73
N CYS A 194 -12.77 -6.74 1.50
CA CYS A 194 -12.47 -5.69 2.49
C CYS A 194 -13.71 -5.00 3.09
N THR A 195 -14.87 -5.09 2.43
CA THR A 195 -16.13 -4.50 2.92
C THR A 195 -16.83 -5.35 3.98
N ARG A 196 -16.31 -6.54 4.30
CA ARG A 196 -16.92 -7.46 5.29
C ARG A 196 -16.68 -6.97 6.72
N GLU A 197 -17.75 -6.96 7.52
CA GLU A 197 -17.69 -6.62 8.94
C GLU A 197 -17.12 -7.80 9.74
N LEU A 198 -15.82 -7.75 10.03
CA LEU A 198 -15.12 -8.69 10.91
C LEU A 198 -14.44 -7.94 12.07
N PRO A 199 -14.28 -8.56 13.25
CA PRO A 199 -13.37 -8.04 14.28
C PRO A 199 -11.93 -7.99 13.75
N PHE A 200 -11.04 -7.25 14.41
CA PHE A 200 -9.66 -7.05 13.96
C PHE A 200 -8.66 -7.26 15.10
N ILE A 201 -7.42 -7.60 14.75
CA ILE A 201 -6.32 -7.81 15.71
C ILE A 201 -5.29 -6.68 15.57
N CYS A 202 -4.98 -6.01 16.68
CA CYS A 202 -3.88 -5.05 16.79
C CYS A 202 -2.75 -5.59 17.68
N TYR A 203 -1.55 -5.04 17.52
CA TYR A 203 -0.41 -5.23 18.41
C TYR A 203 0.29 -3.89 18.65
N GLY A 204 0.99 -3.77 19.78
CA GLY A 204 1.88 -2.66 20.10
C GLY A 204 3.30 -3.16 20.34
N GLY A 205 4.30 -2.35 20.01
CA GLY A 205 5.70 -2.58 20.39
C GLY A 205 6.04 -2.00 21.76
N GLU A 206 7.22 -2.33 22.28
CA GLU A 206 7.77 -1.60 23.43
C GLU A 206 8.08 -0.15 23.02
N ILE A 207 7.54 0.81 23.78
CA ILE A 207 7.90 2.22 23.65
C ILE A 207 9.22 2.41 24.42
N ASP A 208 10.36 2.39 23.72
CA ASP A 208 11.65 2.78 24.30
C ASP A 208 11.53 4.22 24.84
N ARG A 209 11.84 4.39 26.13
CA ARG A 209 11.68 5.66 26.86
C ARG A 209 12.97 6.47 26.96
N GLN A 210 14.07 6.08 26.31
CA GLN A 210 15.39 6.72 26.55
C GLN A 210 16.18 7.21 25.32
N THR A 211 15.65 7.18 24.10
CA THR A 211 16.30 7.83 22.95
C THR A 211 15.44 8.91 22.29
N ASP A 212 15.70 10.18 22.64
CA ASP A 212 15.05 11.36 22.07
C ASP A 212 15.63 11.71 20.68
N ARG A 213 15.43 10.77 19.73
CA ARG A 213 15.73 10.92 18.30
C ARG A 213 14.56 10.38 17.47
N GLN A 214 13.48 11.16 17.46
CA GLN A 214 12.53 11.30 16.35
C GLN A 214 12.25 10.03 15.50
N PRO A 215 11.51 9.04 16.04
CA PRO A 215 10.96 7.95 15.24
C PRO A 215 9.83 8.46 14.33
N ASN A 216 9.91 8.17 13.04
CA ASN A 216 8.83 8.43 12.08
C ASN A 216 7.59 7.56 12.38
N CYS A 217 6.40 8.14 12.24
CA CYS A 217 5.16 7.45 12.56
C CYS A 217 4.66 6.50 11.45
N ALA A 218 4.60 5.22 11.78
CA ALA A 218 3.46 4.34 11.45
C ALA A 218 2.84 3.87 12.79
N LEU A 219 1.58 3.43 12.78
CA LEU A 219 0.64 3.45 13.94
C LEU A 219 0.07 2.05 14.27
N PRO A 220 -0.71 1.77 15.35
CA PRO A 220 -1.77 2.60 16.02
C PRO A 220 -1.97 2.35 17.56
N LEU A 221 -2.99 2.79 18.33
CA LEU A 221 -4.27 3.54 18.20
C LEU A 221 -4.36 4.51 19.42
N TYR A 222 -4.59 5.83 19.35
CA TYR A 222 -4.76 6.75 18.24
C TYR A 222 -3.65 7.80 18.31
N THR A 223 -2.76 7.83 17.33
CA THR A 223 -2.11 9.09 16.92
C THR A 223 -2.55 9.35 15.49
N ILE A 224 -2.67 10.60 15.09
CA ILE A 224 -2.39 11.00 13.71
C ILE A 224 -1.23 11.97 13.84
N CYS A 225 -0.09 11.65 13.25
CA CYS A 225 1.11 12.45 13.47
C CYS A 225 1.08 13.72 12.63
N MET A 226 1.23 14.86 13.30
CA MET A 226 1.69 16.11 12.70
C MET A 226 2.76 16.70 13.61
N TYR A 227 3.97 16.84 13.07
CA TYR A 227 5.08 17.50 13.75
C TYR A 227 4.90 19.02 13.74
N LEU A 228 5.21 19.70 14.85
CA LEU A 228 5.87 21.02 14.82
C LEU A 228 6.70 21.25 16.10
N THR A 229 7.87 21.84 15.91
CA THR A 229 8.83 22.32 16.92
C THR A 229 9.54 23.54 16.32
N PHE A 230 9.73 24.69 16.97
CA PHE A 230 9.33 25.27 18.26
C PHE A 230 9.32 26.82 18.06
N PRO A 231 8.93 27.69 19.01
CA PRO A 231 8.00 27.59 20.15
C PRO A 231 6.93 28.72 20.19
N ASN A 232 5.89 28.57 21.03
CA ASN A 232 4.95 29.61 21.50
C ASN A 232 3.97 30.28 20.49
N PHE A 233 2.76 30.54 21.03
CA PHE A 233 1.58 31.20 20.46
C PHE A 233 0.74 30.41 19.44
N ALA A 234 -0.57 30.39 19.69
CA ALA A 234 -1.56 29.59 18.98
C ALA A 234 -1.86 30.13 17.57
N LEU A 235 -1.96 29.23 16.60
CA LEU A 235 -2.51 29.53 15.27
C LEU A 235 -3.40 28.40 14.76
N LEU A 236 -4.52 28.76 14.15
CA LEU A 236 -5.49 27.86 13.54
C LEU A 236 -5.15 27.67 12.05
N THR A 237 -5.22 26.43 11.53
CA THR A 237 -5.11 26.15 10.09
C THR A 237 -6.49 26.06 9.44
N ALA A 238 -6.55 26.46 8.17
CA ALA A 238 -7.77 26.42 7.37
C ALA A 238 -7.59 25.48 6.17
N LEU A 239 -8.56 24.60 5.97
CA LEU A 239 -8.67 23.81 4.74
C LEU A 239 -9.19 24.73 3.63
N LEU A 240 -8.35 24.94 2.61
CA LEU A 240 -8.67 25.74 1.43
C LEU A 240 -8.92 24.81 0.24
N PHE A 241 -10.03 24.99 -0.47
CA PHE A 241 -10.27 24.41 -1.79
C PHE A 241 -10.59 25.56 -2.76
N GLU A 242 -9.85 25.63 -3.87
CA GLU A 242 -9.92 26.76 -4.83
C GLU A 242 -9.93 28.15 -4.15
N GLY A 243 -9.07 28.35 -3.14
CA GLY A 243 -8.94 29.61 -2.41
C GLY A 243 -10.04 29.90 -1.36
N HIS A 244 -11.03 29.02 -1.21
CA HIS A 244 -12.14 29.18 -0.26
C HIS A 244 -11.96 28.31 0.99
N VAL A 245 -12.22 28.85 2.18
CA VAL A 245 -12.15 28.10 3.44
C VAL A 245 -13.34 27.16 3.56
N ILE A 246 -13.09 25.86 3.46
CA ILE A 246 -14.09 24.78 3.53
C ILE A 246 -14.09 24.03 4.86
N GLY A 247 -13.09 24.26 5.72
CA GLY A 247 -13.00 23.63 7.03
C GLY A 247 -11.95 24.26 7.93
N LEU A 248 -12.13 24.12 9.24
CA LEU A 248 -11.24 24.62 10.29
C LEU A 248 -11.06 23.54 11.34
N THR A 249 -9.84 23.35 11.82
CA THR A 249 -9.51 22.38 12.87
C THR A 249 -8.69 23.06 13.97
N GLY A 250 -8.93 22.67 15.23
CA GLY A 250 -8.28 23.26 16.39
C GLY A 250 -8.69 22.57 17.69
N THR A 251 -7.93 22.84 18.76
CA THR A 251 -8.12 22.23 20.08
C THR A 251 -8.53 23.30 21.07
N LEU A 252 -9.56 23.03 21.88
CA LEU A 252 -10.09 23.95 22.88
C LEU A 252 -10.02 23.28 24.27
N HIS A 253 -9.40 23.96 25.23
CA HIS A 253 -9.29 23.48 26.62
C HIS A 253 -10.35 24.15 27.49
N SER A 254 -10.97 23.39 28.38
CA SER A 254 -11.94 23.88 29.37
C SER A 254 -11.90 23.00 30.61
N GLU A 255 -11.93 23.63 31.79
CA GLU A 255 -11.97 22.93 33.10
C GLU A 255 -13.37 22.39 33.45
N ARG A 256 -14.37 22.71 32.63
CA ARG A 256 -15.74 22.20 32.72
C ARG A 256 -16.19 21.61 31.39
N GLU A 257 -17.13 20.66 31.43
CA GLU A 257 -17.81 20.22 30.22
C GLU A 257 -18.51 21.40 29.53
N LEU A 258 -18.41 21.42 28.20
CA LEU A 258 -19.03 22.41 27.34
C LEU A 258 -20.13 21.74 26.49
N SER A 259 -21.31 22.35 26.42
CA SER A 259 -22.33 21.95 25.47
C SER A 259 -21.88 22.27 24.04
N GLN A 260 -22.55 21.71 23.03
CA GLN A 260 -22.27 22.04 21.64
C GLN A 260 -22.40 23.56 21.39
N SER A 261 -23.44 24.19 21.96
CA SER A 261 -23.66 25.64 21.86
C SER A 261 -22.57 26.46 22.54
N ASP A 262 -22.00 26.01 23.66
CA ASP A 262 -20.84 26.68 24.28
C ASP A 262 -19.60 26.64 23.37
N ILE A 263 -19.37 25.50 22.69
CA ILE A 263 -18.23 25.33 21.77
C ILE A 263 -18.40 26.23 20.53
N GLU A 264 -19.60 26.25 19.92
CA GLU A 264 -19.92 27.15 18.80
C GLU A 264 -19.71 28.62 19.18
N LEU A 265 -20.19 29.02 20.37
CA LEU A 265 -20.08 30.38 20.87
C LEU A 265 -18.63 30.78 21.16
N LEU A 266 -17.80 29.89 21.70
CA LEU A 266 -16.36 30.13 21.92
C LEU A 266 -15.58 30.26 20.61
N ILE A 267 -15.88 29.43 19.59
CA ILE A 267 -15.25 29.56 18.28
C ILE A 267 -15.64 30.89 17.62
N ILE A 268 -16.90 31.31 17.73
CA ILE A 268 -17.37 32.62 17.23
C ILE A 268 -16.72 33.78 17.99
N GLN A 269 -16.57 33.70 19.31
CA GLN A 269 -15.88 34.73 20.11
C GLN A 269 -14.39 34.85 19.74
N GLN A 270 -13.69 33.73 19.58
CA GLN A 270 -12.25 33.73 19.34
C GLN A 270 -11.87 34.01 17.88
N PHE A 271 -12.70 33.65 16.91
CA PHE A 271 -12.37 33.71 15.48
C PHE A 271 -13.37 34.48 14.61
N GLY A 272 -14.53 34.90 15.11
CA GLY A 272 -15.60 35.54 14.32
C GLY A 272 -15.21 36.85 13.64
N GLU A 273 -14.32 37.66 14.25
CA GLU A 273 -13.70 38.83 13.59
C GLU A 273 -12.87 38.42 12.36
N LYS A 274 -12.13 37.31 12.46
CA LYS A 274 -11.29 36.79 11.37
C LYS A 274 -12.16 36.24 10.22
N PHE A 275 -13.28 35.59 10.54
CA PHE A 275 -14.24 35.13 9.53
C PHE A 275 -14.89 36.30 8.79
N ARG A 276 -15.36 37.34 9.51
CA ARG A 276 -15.95 38.53 8.89
C ARG A 276 -14.96 39.26 7.97
N ARG A 277 -13.67 39.35 8.33
CA ARG A 277 -12.61 39.92 7.47
C ARG A 277 -12.27 39.09 6.22
N LEU A 278 -12.58 37.79 6.24
CA LEU A 278 -12.39 36.88 5.11
C LEU A 278 -13.68 36.68 4.30
N GLY A 279 -14.76 37.42 4.58
CA GLY A 279 -16.05 37.26 3.91
C GLY A 279 -16.79 35.96 4.23
N LEU A 280 -16.35 35.22 5.24
CA LEU A 280 -16.91 33.93 5.63
C LEU A 280 -18.11 34.10 6.56
N SER A 281 -19.12 33.26 6.40
CA SER A 281 -20.28 33.21 7.30
C SER A 281 -19.85 32.80 8.72
N THR A 282 -20.42 33.44 9.73
CA THR A 282 -20.27 33.04 11.14
C THR A 282 -21.23 31.91 11.54
N ASN A 283 -22.06 31.40 10.62
CA ASN A 283 -22.87 30.21 10.85
C ASN A 283 -21.98 28.97 10.71
N ILE A 284 -21.47 28.49 11.85
CA ILE A 284 -20.63 27.30 11.94
C ILE A 284 -21.53 26.09 12.16
N THR A 285 -21.23 24.97 11.49
CA THR A 285 -21.89 23.68 11.75
C THR A 285 -20.85 22.68 12.22
N LEU A 286 -20.90 22.32 13.51
CA LEU A 286 -20.01 21.29 14.06
C LEU A 286 -20.42 19.92 13.53
N ARG A 287 -19.59 19.33 12.65
CA ARG A 287 -19.84 17.99 12.09
C ARG A 287 -19.28 16.84 12.94
N TYR A 288 -18.27 17.11 13.77
CA TYR A 288 -17.65 16.14 14.65
C TYR A 288 -17.08 16.83 15.89
N VAL A 289 -17.44 16.34 17.08
CA VAL A 289 -16.93 16.81 18.37
C VAL A 289 -16.63 15.59 19.22
N GLN A 290 -15.34 15.27 19.35
CA GLN A 290 -14.89 14.16 20.21
C GLN A 290 -14.50 14.72 21.58
N ARG A 291 -15.26 14.38 22.61
CA ARG A 291 -14.90 14.67 24.00
C ARG A 291 -13.86 13.64 24.45
N ILE A 292 -12.82 14.11 25.13
CA ILE A 292 -11.77 13.28 25.73
C ILE A 292 -11.72 13.66 27.20
N HIS A 293 -12.09 12.72 28.07
CA HIS A 293 -11.85 12.80 29.50
C HIS A 293 -10.55 12.07 29.83
N PRO A 294 -9.81 12.47 30.87
CA PRO A 294 -8.60 11.79 31.32
C PRO A 294 -8.87 10.38 31.85
#